data_AF-N0E557-F1
#
_entry.id   AF-N0E557-F1
#
_cell.length_a   1.000
_cell.length_b   1.000
_cell.length_c   1.000
_cell.angle_alpha   90.00
_cell.angle_beta   90.00
_cell.angle_gamma   90.00
#
_symmetry.space_group_name_H-M   'P 1'
#
loop_
_entity.id
_entity.type
_entity.pdbx_description
1 polymer ?
#
loop_
_entity_poly.entity_id
_entity_poly.type
_entity_poly.pdbx_seq_one_letter_code
_entity_poly.pdbx_strand_id
1 'polypeptide(L)'
;MADRTPGRDRTDRADRGGHPPRRRSSTRPAERTRRAEPTRAAAYHLLRAVEEGAYANLELPKLLRRSHLAGRDAAFTTELAFGTLRHRAFYDAVIAVAADRPITAIDGRVLDVLRLGAHQLLAMRVPDHAAVDQTVGLARAVVSQGAGGFVNAVLRRISEGDRESWLVRVRPPGGVAALALEYSHPEWVVTALRGALVGHGPPPRRSTINSKRSCALTTTRPGSRSSRGPD
;
A
#
# COMPACT_ATOMS: atom_id res chain seq x y z
N MET A 1 54.69 -70.35 33.99
CA MET A 1 54.08 -69.59 32.88
C MET A 1 53.08 -68.64 33.49
N ALA A 2 53.49 -67.40 33.70
CA ALA A 2 52.69 -66.37 34.36
C ALA A 2 52.50 -65.18 33.42
N ASP A 3 51.24 -64.80 33.36
CA ASP A 3 50.59 -63.65 32.76
C ASP A 3 51.14 -62.28 33.22
N ARG A 4 51.08 -61.28 32.32
CA ARG A 4 50.87 -59.83 32.53
C ARG A 4 51.57 -58.97 31.49
N THR A 5 50.79 -58.47 30.53
CA THR A 5 51.11 -57.27 29.74
C THR A 5 50.52 -56.05 30.46
N PRO A 6 51.28 -54.97 30.73
CA PRO A 6 50.68 -53.70 31.11
C PRO A 6 50.37 -52.84 29.88
N GLY A 7 49.21 -52.20 29.95
CA GLY A 7 48.60 -51.43 28.89
C GLY A 7 49.13 -50.02 28.68
N ARG A 8 48.72 -49.51 27.52
CA ARG A 8 48.69 -48.15 27.00
C ARG A 8 48.83 -47.01 28.00
N ASP A 9 49.68 -46.05 27.62
CA ASP A 9 49.47 -44.63 27.90
C ASP A 9 49.66 -43.83 26.61
N ARG A 10 48.56 -43.40 25.99
CA ARG A 10 48.54 -42.39 24.91
C ARG A 10 47.68 -41.25 25.42
N THR A 11 48.34 -40.29 26.04
CA THR A 11 47.78 -39.00 26.39
C THR A 11 47.63 -38.14 25.14
N ASP A 12 46.39 -37.70 24.93
CA ASP A 12 45.93 -36.41 24.45
C ASP A 12 46.83 -35.57 23.53
N ARG A 13 46.29 -35.19 22.36
CA ARG A 13 45.99 -33.76 22.11
C ARG A 13 45.17 -33.50 20.84
N ALA A 14 43.99 -32.94 21.11
CA ALA A 14 43.41 -31.76 20.47
C ALA A 14 42.91 -31.86 19.02
N ASP A 15 41.68 -32.34 18.87
CA ASP A 15 40.77 -31.88 17.81
C ASP A 15 39.99 -30.66 18.35
N ARG A 16 40.39 -29.44 17.95
CA ARG A 16 39.64 -28.20 18.19
C ARG A 16 39.16 -27.67 16.84
N GLY A 17 37.92 -27.98 16.49
CA GLY A 17 37.29 -27.48 15.26
C GLY A 17 35.77 -27.58 15.21
N GLY A 18 35.07 -27.62 16.35
CA GLY A 18 33.61 -27.69 16.39
C GLY A 18 32.95 -26.35 16.04
N HIS A 19 32.51 -26.18 14.79
CA HIS A 19 31.56 -25.11 14.41
C HIS A 19 30.28 -25.23 15.24
N PRO A 20 29.75 -24.12 15.81
CA PRO A 20 28.49 -24.18 16.55
C PRO A 20 27.34 -24.58 15.60
N PRO A 21 26.43 -25.48 16.01
CA PRO A 21 25.32 -25.89 15.17
C PRO A 21 24.45 -24.67 14.87
N ARG A 22 24.28 -24.37 13.57
CA ARG A 22 23.35 -23.37 13.08
C ARG A 22 21.96 -23.66 13.66
N ARG A 23 21.50 -22.82 14.60
CA ARG A 23 20.12 -22.81 15.08
C ARG A 23 19.19 -22.56 13.89
N ARG A 24 18.71 -23.63 13.27
CA ARG A 24 17.55 -23.58 12.37
C ARG A 24 16.37 -23.15 13.23
N SER A 25 15.79 -22.00 12.93
CA SER A 25 14.56 -21.53 13.56
C SER A 25 13.49 -22.64 13.53
N SER A 26 12.89 -22.93 14.68
CA SER A 26 12.04 -24.11 14.94
C SER A 26 10.63 -24.03 14.34
N THR A 27 10.24 -22.92 13.73
CA THR A 27 8.89 -22.72 13.23
C THR A 27 8.75 -23.28 11.82
N ARG A 28 7.75 -24.14 11.57
CA ARG A 28 7.43 -24.62 10.23
C ARG A 28 7.05 -23.43 9.34
N PRO A 29 7.41 -23.38 8.03
CA PRO A 29 7.06 -22.26 7.15
C PRO A 29 5.57 -21.90 7.18
N ALA A 30 4.71 -22.93 7.17
CA ALA A 30 3.25 -22.77 7.26
C ALA A 30 2.76 -22.13 8.57
N GLU A 31 3.56 -22.15 9.64
CA GLU A 31 3.22 -21.62 10.96
C GLU A 31 3.69 -20.16 11.12
N ARG A 32 4.73 -19.74 10.37
CA ARG A 32 5.06 -18.32 10.16
C ARG A 32 3.98 -17.59 9.37
N THR A 33 3.44 -18.22 8.33
CA THR A 33 2.35 -17.65 7.49
C THR A 33 1.02 -17.55 8.24
N ARG A 34 0.83 -18.26 9.38
CA ARG A 34 -0.43 -18.26 10.15
C ARG A 34 -0.61 -17.05 11.06
N ARG A 35 0.47 -16.41 11.50
CA ARG A 35 0.37 -15.12 12.19
C ARG A 35 0.48 -14.04 11.13
N ALA A 36 -0.64 -13.36 10.84
CA ALA A 36 -0.60 -12.14 10.06
C ALA A 36 0.41 -11.20 10.73
N GLU A 37 1.41 -10.78 9.96
CA GLU A 37 2.43 -9.85 10.42
C GLU A 37 1.73 -8.54 10.87
N PRO A 38 2.02 -8.04 12.09
CA PRO A 38 1.21 -7.02 12.76
C PRO A 38 1.05 -5.74 11.94
N THR A 39 2.04 -5.41 11.12
CA THR A 39 2.06 -4.21 10.27
C THR A 39 0.97 -4.27 9.19
N ARG A 40 0.80 -5.42 8.52
CA ARG A 40 -0.25 -5.62 7.50
C ARG A 40 -1.64 -5.80 8.11
N ALA A 41 -1.72 -6.44 9.27
CA ALA A 41 -2.99 -6.55 10.00
C ALA A 41 -3.52 -5.17 10.41
N ALA A 42 -2.64 -4.29 10.92
CA ALA A 42 -3.02 -2.92 11.24
C ALA A 42 -3.50 -2.13 10.01
N ALA A 43 -2.83 -2.29 8.86
CA ALA A 43 -3.27 -1.66 7.61
C ALA A 43 -4.65 -2.17 7.16
N TYR A 44 -4.90 -3.48 7.24
CA TYR A 44 -6.21 -4.07 6.95
C TYR A 44 -7.31 -3.51 7.86
N HIS A 45 -7.06 -3.43 9.16
CA HIS A 45 -8.04 -2.87 10.09
C HIS A 45 -8.33 -1.38 9.82
N LEU A 46 -7.34 -0.61 9.32
CA LEU A 46 -7.59 0.76 8.89
C LEU A 46 -8.55 0.80 7.69
N LEU A 47 -8.30 -0.03 6.67
CA LEU A 47 -9.20 -0.12 5.51
C LEU A 47 -10.62 -0.49 5.93
N ARG A 48 -10.78 -1.48 6.80
CA ARG A 48 -12.09 -1.88 7.34
C ARG A 48 -12.80 -0.73 8.05
N ALA A 49 -12.09 -0.02 8.92
CA ALA A 49 -12.66 1.13 9.62
C ALA A 49 -13.09 2.24 8.65
N VAL A 50 -12.33 2.48 7.58
CA VAL A 50 -12.69 3.46 6.54
C VAL A 50 -13.92 3.03 5.75
N GLU A 51 -14.07 1.74 5.40
CA GLU A 51 -15.30 1.23 4.79
C GLU A 51 -16.52 1.42 5.71
N GLU A 52 -16.31 1.40 7.03
CA GLU A 52 -17.33 1.63 8.05
C GLU A 52 -17.57 3.13 8.33
N GLY A 53 -16.91 4.03 7.59
CA GLY A 53 -17.11 5.49 7.67
C GLY A 53 -16.12 6.23 8.56
N ALA A 54 -15.09 5.56 9.09
CA ALA A 54 -14.07 6.20 9.91
C ALA A 54 -13.06 7.01 9.07
N TYR A 55 -12.53 8.07 9.67
CA TYR A 55 -11.48 8.88 9.04
C TYR A 55 -10.10 8.28 9.24
N ALA A 56 -9.40 7.97 8.13
CA ALA A 56 -8.11 7.27 8.16
C ALA A 56 -7.03 7.97 9.00
N ASN A 57 -6.96 9.31 8.94
CA ASN A 57 -6.02 10.12 9.71
C ASN A 57 -6.26 10.08 11.22
N LEU A 58 -7.51 9.85 11.65
CA LEU A 58 -7.88 9.76 13.06
C LEU A 58 -7.72 8.32 13.60
N GLU A 59 -7.98 7.33 12.76
CA GLU A 59 -7.91 5.92 13.17
C GLU A 59 -6.51 5.32 13.13
N LEU A 60 -5.65 5.72 12.18
CA LEU A 60 -4.31 5.15 12.07
C LEU A 60 -3.49 5.31 13.37
N PRO A 61 -3.40 6.48 14.02
CA PRO A 61 -2.63 6.61 15.26
C PRO A 61 -3.14 5.69 16.37
N LYS A 62 -4.45 5.43 16.44
CA LYS A 62 -5.04 4.51 17.43
C LYS A 62 -4.66 3.07 17.13
N LEU A 63 -4.68 2.66 15.86
CA LEU A 63 -4.26 1.33 15.43
C LEU A 63 -2.77 1.08 15.70
N LEU A 64 -1.90 2.02 15.32
CA LEU A 64 -0.45 1.89 15.55
C LEU A 64 -0.12 1.71 17.04
N ARG A 65 -0.77 2.47 17.93
CA ARG A 65 -0.59 2.32 19.39
C ARG A 65 -1.08 0.96 19.90
N ARG A 66 -2.28 0.51 19.47
CA ARG A 66 -2.84 -0.79 19.86
C ARG A 66 -1.99 -1.96 19.40
N SER A 67 -1.35 -1.84 18.25
CA SER A 67 -0.47 -2.86 17.68
C SER A 67 0.99 -2.72 18.11
N HIS A 68 1.31 -1.75 18.98
CA HIS A 68 2.68 -1.45 19.43
C HIS A 68 3.68 -1.22 18.29
N LEU A 69 3.22 -0.64 17.17
CA LEU A 69 4.04 -0.37 15.99
C LEU A 69 4.70 1.00 16.09
N ALA A 70 6.01 1.04 15.87
CA ALA A 70 6.80 2.27 15.91
C ALA A 70 7.89 2.26 14.81
N GLY A 71 8.48 3.43 14.56
CA GLY A 71 9.61 3.58 13.64
C GLY A 71 9.31 3.04 12.23
N ARG A 72 10.12 2.07 11.80
CA ARG A 72 10.04 1.49 10.45
C ARG A 72 8.71 0.79 10.17
N ASP A 73 8.18 0.05 11.14
CA ASP A 73 6.96 -0.72 10.96
C ASP A 73 5.75 0.23 10.90
N ALA A 74 5.72 1.25 11.77
CA ALA A 74 4.70 2.30 11.68
C ALA A 74 4.73 3.03 10.33
N ALA A 75 5.93 3.34 9.80
CA ALA A 75 6.08 3.94 8.48
C ALA A 75 5.58 3.01 7.37
N PHE A 76 5.90 1.71 7.44
CA PHE A 76 5.40 0.72 6.48
C PHE A 76 3.88 0.58 6.53
N THR A 77 3.25 0.46 7.71
CA THR A 77 1.78 0.41 7.85
C THR A 77 1.15 1.66 7.24
N THR A 78 1.73 2.82 7.53
CA THR A 78 1.23 4.12 7.05
C THR A 78 1.25 4.17 5.53
N GLU A 79 2.39 3.86 4.91
CA GLU A 79 2.49 3.83 3.44
C GLU A 79 1.56 2.79 2.85
N LEU A 80 1.55 1.57 3.38
CA LEU A 80 0.70 0.50 2.89
C LEU A 80 -0.78 0.89 2.93
N ALA A 81 -1.27 1.43 4.04
CA ALA A 81 -2.68 1.75 4.19
C ALA A 81 -3.08 2.99 3.37
N PHE A 82 -2.35 4.10 3.48
CA PHE A 82 -2.68 5.32 2.74
C PHE A 82 -2.41 5.20 1.25
N GLY A 83 -1.35 4.50 0.84
CA GLY A 83 -1.05 4.23 -0.55
C GLY A 83 -2.12 3.36 -1.20
N THR A 84 -2.66 2.38 -0.45
CA THR A 84 -3.80 1.57 -0.90
C THR A 84 -5.06 2.42 -1.08
N LEU A 85 -5.40 3.27 -0.11
CA LEU A 85 -6.56 4.16 -0.21
C LEU A 85 -6.41 5.18 -1.36
N ARG A 86 -5.21 5.75 -1.53
CA ARG A 86 -4.90 6.74 -2.57
C ARG A 86 -5.08 6.19 -3.98
N HIS A 87 -4.75 4.91 -4.20
CA HIS A 87 -4.81 4.28 -5.51
C HIS A 87 -5.92 3.24 -5.64
N ARG A 88 -6.98 3.36 -4.81
CA ARG A 88 -8.06 2.37 -4.71
C ARG A 88 -8.71 2.07 -6.07
N ALA A 89 -9.06 3.10 -6.84
CA ALA A 89 -9.71 2.92 -8.13
C ALA A 89 -8.83 2.15 -9.13
N PHE A 90 -7.53 2.46 -9.16
CA PHE A 90 -6.56 1.71 -9.97
C PHE A 90 -6.47 0.25 -9.54
N TYR A 91 -6.35 -0.02 -8.24
CA TYR A 91 -6.27 -1.39 -7.73
C TYR A 91 -7.55 -2.18 -7.96
N ASP A 92 -8.73 -1.55 -7.82
CA ASP A 92 -10.00 -2.20 -8.10
C ASP A 92 -10.10 -2.63 -9.57
N ALA A 93 -9.66 -1.79 -10.50
CA ALA A 93 -9.63 -2.13 -11.92
C ALA A 93 -8.64 -3.27 -12.22
N VAL A 94 -7.44 -3.23 -11.64
CA VAL A 94 -6.44 -4.31 -11.76
C VAL A 94 -6.96 -5.62 -11.20
N ILE A 95 -7.57 -5.60 -10.01
CA ILE A 95 -8.14 -6.78 -9.35
C ILE A 95 -9.28 -7.36 -10.18
N ALA A 96 -10.18 -6.54 -10.72
CA ALA A 96 -11.28 -7.02 -11.55
C ALA A 96 -10.77 -7.77 -12.79
N VAL A 97 -9.75 -7.24 -13.47
CA VAL A 97 -9.13 -7.90 -14.63
C VAL A 97 -8.33 -9.15 -14.22
N ALA A 98 -7.57 -9.10 -13.13
CA ALA A 98 -6.76 -10.23 -12.67
C ALA A 98 -7.60 -11.38 -12.10
N ALA A 99 -8.75 -11.08 -11.51
CA ALA A 99 -9.68 -12.06 -10.95
C ALA A 99 -10.72 -12.56 -11.95
N ASP A 100 -10.75 -11.99 -13.16
CA ASP A 100 -11.71 -12.28 -14.23
C ASP A 100 -13.18 -12.24 -13.76
N ARG A 101 -13.50 -11.24 -12.92
CA ARG A 101 -14.84 -11.06 -12.35
C ARG A 101 -15.07 -9.62 -11.88
N PRO A 102 -16.33 -9.14 -11.89
CA PRO A 102 -16.62 -7.80 -11.41
C PRO A 102 -16.29 -7.65 -9.94
N ILE A 103 -15.81 -6.46 -9.55
CA ILE A 103 -15.38 -6.14 -8.18
C ILE A 103 -16.50 -6.36 -7.15
N THR A 104 -17.76 -6.16 -7.57
CA THR A 104 -18.97 -6.33 -6.75
C THR A 104 -19.28 -7.79 -6.42
N ALA A 105 -18.71 -8.74 -7.16
CA ALA A 105 -18.84 -10.18 -6.87
C ALA A 105 -17.78 -10.68 -5.89
N ILE A 106 -16.83 -9.83 -5.47
CA ILE A 106 -15.78 -10.17 -4.52
C ILE A 106 -16.22 -9.73 -3.12
N ASP A 107 -16.11 -10.65 -2.15
CA ASP A 107 -16.32 -10.31 -0.74
C ASP A 107 -15.45 -9.10 -0.32
N GLY A 108 -16.05 -8.13 0.36
CA GLY A 108 -15.37 -6.88 0.70
C GLY A 108 -14.11 -7.06 1.54
N ARG A 109 -14.10 -8.06 2.45
CA ARG A 109 -12.91 -8.34 3.29
C ARG A 109 -11.78 -8.94 2.45
N VAL A 110 -12.12 -9.83 1.50
CA VAL A 110 -11.15 -10.36 0.53
C VAL A 110 -10.61 -9.25 -0.36
N LEU A 111 -11.49 -8.35 -0.80
CA LEU A 111 -11.13 -7.23 -1.66
C LEU A 111 -10.13 -6.30 -0.97
N ASP A 112 -10.34 -5.96 0.30
CA ASP A 112 -9.40 -5.13 1.06
C ASP A 112 -8.03 -5.78 1.19
N VAL A 113 -7.97 -7.10 1.38
CA VAL A 113 -6.71 -7.86 1.40
C VAL A 113 -6.02 -7.84 0.03
N LEU A 114 -6.79 -8.01 -1.06
CA LEU A 114 -6.26 -7.93 -2.42
C LEU A 114 -5.70 -6.54 -2.75
N ARG A 115 -6.39 -5.48 -2.33
CA ARG A 115 -5.93 -4.09 -2.51
C ARG A 115 -4.59 -3.85 -1.82
N LEU A 116 -4.42 -4.33 -0.59
CA LEU A 116 -3.13 -4.26 0.14
C LEU A 116 -2.03 -5.06 -0.58
N GLY A 117 -2.35 -6.24 -1.10
CA GLY A 117 -1.42 -7.05 -1.89
C GLY A 117 -1.00 -6.37 -3.19
N ALA A 118 -1.97 -5.81 -3.93
CA ALA A 118 -1.73 -5.08 -5.16
C ALA A 118 -0.87 -3.83 -4.93
N HIS A 119 -1.10 -3.09 -3.84
CA HIS A 119 -0.26 -1.95 -3.49
C HIS A 119 1.19 -2.36 -3.20
N GLN A 120 1.40 -3.45 -2.46
CA GLN A 120 2.74 -3.96 -2.20
C GLN A 120 3.48 -4.34 -3.49
N LEU A 121 2.80 -5.00 -4.44
CA LEU A 121 3.41 -5.45 -5.70
C LEU A 121 3.68 -4.30 -6.67
N LEU A 122 2.76 -3.35 -6.79
CA LEU A 122 2.78 -2.36 -7.87
C LEU A 122 3.33 -1.00 -7.46
N ALA A 123 3.53 -0.74 -6.16
CA ALA A 123 3.95 0.59 -5.69
C ALA A 123 5.01 0.55 -4.57
N MET A 124 5.24 -0.59 -3.93
CA MET A 124 6.23 -0.70 -2.85
C MET A 124 7.47 -1.49 -3.29
N ARG A 125 8.58 -1.29 -2.58
CA ARG A 125 9.83 -2.06 -2.77
C ARG A 125 9.82 -3.34 -1.91
N VAL A 126 8.80 -4.16 -2.07
CA VAL A 126 8.66 -5.46 -1.37
C VAL A 126 8.89 -6.57 -2.39
N PRO A 127 9.76 -7.57 -2.13
CA PRO A 127 9.92 -8.70 -3.04
C PRO A 127 8.58 -9.43 -3.27
N ASP A 128 8.27 -9.75 -4.52
CA ASP A 128 6.95 -10.27 -4.92
C ASP A 128 6.53 -11.49 -4.10
N HIS A 129 7.43 -12.47 -3.95
CA HIS A 129 7.15 -13.68 -3.17
C HIS A 129 6.79 -13.37 -1.71
N ALA A 130 7.40 -12.35 -1.11
CA ALA A 130 7.12 -11.94 0.26
C ALA A 130 5.80 -11.17 0.34
N ALA A 131 5.51 -10.29 -0.63
CA ALA A 131 4.23 -9.60 -0.70
C ALA A 131 3.06 -10.59 -0.84
N VAL A 132 3.20 -11.59 -1.72
CA VAL A 132 2.19 -12.63 -1.94
C VAL A 132 2.01 -13.50 -0.70
N ASP A 133 3.08 -14.12 -0.17
CA ASP A 133 2.98 -15.04 0.98
C ASP A 133 2.37 -14.35 2.22
N GLN A 134 2.83 -13.14 2.54
CA GLN A 134 2.32 -12.40 3.71
C GLN A 134 0.86 -11.97 3.53
N THR A 135 0.46 -11.59 2.31
CA THR A 135 -0.93 -11.19 2.03
C THR A 135 -1.86 -12.41 2.02
N VAL A 136 -1.40 -13.57 1.55
CA VAL A 136 -2.13 -14.84 1.64
C VAL A 136 -2.28 -15.28 3.10
N GLY A 137 -1.23 -15.13 3.91
CA GLY A 137 -1.28 -15.36 5.35
C GLY A 137 -2.29 -14.45 6.05
N LEU A 138 -2.30 -13.17 5.70
CA LEU A 138 -3.29 -12.21 6.18
C LEU A 138 -4.71 -12.64 5.80
N ALA A 139 -4.97 -13.01 4.54
CA ALA A 139 -6.29 -13.47 4.08
C ALA A 139 -6.81 -14.67 4.91
N ARG A 140 -5.92 -15.62 5.19
CA ARG A 140 -6.24 -16.81 6.01
C ARG A 140 -6.59 -16.46 7.45
N ALA A 141 -5.95 -15.44 8.00
CA ALA A 141 -6.16 -14.99 9.37
C ALA A 141 -7.43 -14.13 9.53
N VAL A 142 -7.69 -13.23 8.58
CA VAL A 142 -8.75 -12.22 8.72
C VAL A 142 -10.01 -12.51 7.91
N VAL A 143 -10.02 -13.47 6.99
CA VAL A 143 -11.21 -13.84 6.23
C VAL A 143 -11.59 -15.29 6.48
N SER A 144 -10.83 -16.22 5.90
CA SER A 144 -11.03 -17.67 6.04
C SER A 144 -9.85 -18.44 5.45
N GLN A 145 -9.66 -19.69 5.87
CA GLN A 145 -8.61 -20.54 5.29
C GLN A 145 -8.78 -20.73 3.77
N GLY A 146 -10.02 -20.81 3.27
CA GLY A 146 -10.34 -20.97 1.86
C GLY A 146 -10.02 -19.73 1.01
N ALA A 147 -10.14 -18.53 1.58
CA ALA A 147 -9.86 -17.28 0.85
C ALA A 147 -8.40 -17.14 0.41
N GLY A 148 -7.46 -17.77 1.12
CA GLY A 148 -6.03 -17.69 0.82
C GLY A 148 -5.66 -18.23 -0.57
N GLY A 149 -6.34 -19.27 -1.06
CA GLY A 149 -6.09 -19.83 -2.40
C GLY A 149 -6.46 -18.85 -3.51
N PHE A 150 -7.64 -18.24 -3.39
CA PHE A 150 -8.10 -17.21 -4.33
C PHE A 150 -7.20 -15.98 -4.32
N VAL A 151 -6.86 -15.46 -3.13
CA VAL A 151 -5.94 -14.31 -3.00
C VAL A 151 -4.59 -14.61 -3.64
N ASN A 152 -4.05 -15.81 -3.43
CA ASN A 152 -2.79 -16.23 -4.04
C ASN A 152 -2.86 -16.23 -5.58
N ALA A 153 -3.93 -16.79 -6.15
CA ALA A 153 -4.10 -16.85 -7.60
C ALA A 153 -4.12 -15.45 -8.23
N VAL A 154 -4.92 -14.54 -7.66
CA VAL A 154 -5.04 -13.17 -8.15
C VAL A 154 -3.72 -12.39 -8.00
N LEU A 155 -3.06 -12.47 -6.85
CA LEU A 155 -1.81 -11.73 -6.63
C LEU A 155 -0.67 -12.26 -7.50
N ARG A 156 -0.62 -13.56 -7.77
CA ARG A 156 0.34 -14.12 -8.74
C ARG A 156 0.10 -13.55 -10.13
N ARG A 157 -1.16 -13.47 -10.58
CA ARG A 157 -1.50 -12.83 -11.87
C ARG A 157 -1.07 -11.37 -11.90
N ILE A 158 -1.29 -10.63 -10.80
CA ILE A 158 -0.87 -9.22 -10.68
C ILE A 158 0.66 -9.09 -10.76
N SER A 159 1.43 -9.97 -10.13
CA SER A 159 2.90 -9.93 -10.14
C SER A 159 3.55 -10.18 -11.50
N GLU A 160 2.79 -10.58 -12.53
CA GLU A 160 3.32 -10.79 -13.89
C GLU A 160 3.60 -9.49 -14.66
N GLY A 161 3.22 -8.33 -14.12
CA GLY A 161 3.41 -7.04 -14.76
C GLY A 161 3.67 -5.92 -13.76
N ASP A 162 4.36 -4.89 -14.22
CA ASP A 162 4.55 -3.64 -13.47
C ASP A 162 3.32 -2.72 -13.55
N ARG A 163 3.38 -1.61 -12.82
CA ARG A 163 2.29 -0.64 -12.73
C ARG A 163 1.91 -0.08 -14.10
N GLU A 164 2.90 0.25 -14.92
CA GLU A 164 2.75 0.83 -16.24
C GLU A 164 2.05 -0.14 -17.19
N SER A 165 2.49 -1.41 -17.20
CA SER A 165 1.86 -2.47 -17.98
C SER A 165 0.41 -2.69 -17.57
N TRP A 166 0.13 -2.67 -16.27
CA TRP A 166 -1.25 -2.78 -15.77
C TRP A 166 -2.09 -1.57 -16.14
N LEU A 167 -1.55 -0.36 -16.05
CA LEU A 167 -2.26 0.85 -16.43
C LEU A 167 -2.70 0.80 -17.90
N VAL A 168 -1.85 0.33 -18.81
CA VAL A 168 -2.21 0.14 -20.23
C VAL A 168 -3.36 -0.86 -20.39
N ARG A 169 -3.39 -1.93 -19.60
CA ARG A 169 -4.42 -2.97 -19.68
C ARG A 169 -5.79 -2.53 -19.16
N VAL A 170 -5.82 -1.74 -18.09
CA VAL A 170 -7.07 -1.40 -17.38
C VAL A 170 -7.63 -0.03 -17.74
N ARG A 171 -6.81 0.85 -18.34
CA ARG A 171 -7.21 2.23 -18.61
C ARG A 171 -8.26 2.26 -19.73
N PRO A 172 -9.45 2.86 -19.50
CA PRO A 172 -10.44 3.05 -20.54
C PRO A 172 -9.93 4.02 -21.62
N PRO A 173 -10.52 4.01 -22.82
CA PRO A 173 -10.09 4.87 -23.91
C PRO A 173 -10.37 6.35 -23.60
N GLY A 174 -9.34 7.09 -23.21
CA GLY A 174 -9.33 8.55 -23.10
C GLY A 174 -10.39 9.17 -22.17
N GLY A 175 -10.46 10.50 -22.16
CA GLY A 175 -11.51 11.25 -21.48
C GLY A 175 -11.43 11.26 -19.94
N VAL A 176 -12.59 11.51 -19.32
CA VAL A 176 -12.73 11.65 -17.86
C VAL A 176 -12.46 10.32 -17.14
N ALA A 177 -12.98 9.21 -17.66
CA ALA A 177 -12.82 7.89 -17.07
C ALA A 177 -11.34 7.45 -17.02
N ALA A 178 -10.56 7.75 -18.06
CA ALA A 178 -9.14 7.43 -18.07
C ALA A 178 -8.37 8.18 -16.99
N LEU A 179 -8.64 9.49 -16.84
CA LEU A 179 -8.02 10.34 -15.81
C LEU A 179 -8.50 9.95 -14.40
N ALA A 180 -9.77 9.59 -14.25
CA ALA A 180 -10.36 9.14 -13.00
C ALA A 180 -9.67 7.88 -12.48
N LEU A 181 -9.40 6.91 -13.34
CA LEU A 181 -8.66 5.70 -12.99
C LEU A 181 -7.18 6.01 -12.70
N GLU A 182 -6.52 6.73 -13.59
CA GLU A 182 -5.09 7.03 -13.54
C GLU A 182 -4.70 7.77 -12.25
N TYR A 183 -5.49 8.78 -11.89
CA TYR A 183 -5.28 9.58 -10.66
C TYR A 183 -6.10 9.08 -9.47
N SER A 184 -6.90 8.03 -9.64
CA SER A 184 -7.77 7.47 -8.61
C SER A 184 -8.70 8.51 -7.96
N HIS A 185 -9.31 9.33 -8.80
CA HIS A 185 -10.31 10.33 -8.42
C HIS A 185 -11.68 9.95 -8.98
N PRO A 186 -12.78 10.22 -8.25
CA PRO A 186 -14.13 10.08 -8.82
C PRO A 186 -14.28 10.91 -10.09
N GLU A 187 -15.04 10.40 -11.07
CA GLU A 187 -15.24 11.08 -12.36
C GLU A 187 -15.80 12.50 -12.20
N TRP A 188 -16.66 12.73 -11.21
CA TRP A 188 -17.21 14.05 -10.92
C TRP A 188 -16.11 15.04 -10.50
N VAL A 189 -15.09 14.60 -9.74
CA VAL A 189 -13.95 15.44 -9.34
C VAL A 189 -13.12 15.80 -10.57
N VAL A 190 -12.82 14.81 -11.41
CA VAL A 190 -12.07 15.02 -12.65
C VAL A 190 -12.82 15.98 -13.57
N THR A 191 -14.14 15.82 -13.69
CA THR A 191 -14.99 16.70 -14.50
C THR A 191 -14.97 18.13 -13.96
N ALA A 192 -15.14 18.30 -12.64
CA ALA A 192 -15.09 19.61 -12.00
C ALA A 192 -13.73 20.30 -12.18
N LEU A 193 -12.63 19.57 -11.97
CA LEU A 193 -11.27 20.09 -12.15
C LEU A 193 -10.99 20.46 -13.62
N ARG A 194 -11.42 19.63 -14.57
CA ARG A 194 -11.31 19.97 -16.00
C ARG A 194 -12.10 21.23 -16.35
N GLY A 195 -13.31 21.38 -15.83
CA GLY A 195 -14.12 22.57 -16.03
C GLY A 195 -13.46 23.83 -15.48
N ALA A 196 -12.93 23.77 -14.25
CA ALA A 196 -12.21 24.88 -13.63
C ALA A 196 -10.96 25.30 -14.43
N LEU A 197 -10.19 24.33 -14.94
CA LEU A 197 -9.00 24.61 -15.74
C LEU A 197 -9.33 25.25 -17.10
N VAL A 198 -10.43 24.87 -17.73
CA VAL A 198 -10.90 25.51 -18.97
C VAL A 198 -11.32 26.96 -18.71
N GLY A 199 -11.92 27.24 -17.54
CA GLY A 199 -12.30 28.60 -17.13
C GLY A 199 -11.13 29.54 -16.83
N HIS A 200 -9.93 29.01 -16.56
CA HIS A 200 -8.73 29.80 -16.25
C HIS A 200 -7.71 29.88 -17.40
N GLY A 201 -8.06 29.36 -18.59
CA GLY A 201 -7.15 29.22 -19.72
C GLY A 201 -6.07 28.15 -19.46
N PRO A 202 -5.44 27.60 -20.52
CA PRO A 202 -4.34 26.67 -20.33
C PRO A 202 -3.23 27.34 -19.50
N PRO A 203 -2.58 26.62 -18.55
CA PRO A 203 -1.43 27.18 -17.85
C PRO A 203 -0.41 27.63 -18.91
N PRO A 204 0.22 28.80 -18.75
CA PRO A 204 1.19 29.28 -19.72
C PRO A 204 2.21 28.16 -19.97
N ARG A 205 2.36 27.76 -21.23
CA ARG A 205 3.38 26.80 -21.65
C ARG A 205 4.68 27.22 -20.98
N ARG A 206 5.42 26.27 -20.39
CA ARG A 206 6.74 26.48 -19.77
C ARG A 206 7.67 27.18 -20.76
N SER A 207 7.62 28.50 -20.78
CA SER A 207 8.64 29.39 -21.29
C SER A 207 8.81 30.44 -20.20
N THR A 208 9.88 30.25 -19.42
CA THR A 208 10.53 31.31 -18.66
C THR A 208 9.74 31.92 -17.50
N ILE A 209 9.42 31.11 -16.48
CA ILE A 209 9.16 31.62 -15.12
C ILE A 209 10.50 31.97 -14.47
N ASN A 210 11.25 32.90 -15.07
CA ASN A 210 12.26 33.66 -14.34
C ASN A 210 12.56 34.97 -15.10
N SER A 211 11.68 35.95 -15.00
CA SER A 211 12.09 37.36 -14.90
C SER A 211 10.89 38.25 -14.54
N LYS A 212 11.00 38.85 -13.35
CA LYS A 212 10.33 40.10 -12.91
C LYS A 212 8.83 40.04 -12.60
N ARG A 213 8.59 39.83 -11.30
CA ARG A 213 7.41 40.31 -10.57
C ARG A 213 7.25 41.83 -10.76
N SER A 214 6.07 42.27 -11.14
CA SER A 214 5.45 43.51 -10.66
C SER A 214 3.94 43.32 -10.71
N CYS A 215 3.39 42.92 -9.57
CA CYS A 215 1.94 42.86 -9.35
C CYS A 215 1.62 44.07 -8.45
N ALA A 216 1.16 45.16 -9.05
CA ALA A 216 0.55 46.27 -8.33
C ALA A 216 -0.94 45.96 -8.16
N LEU A 217 -1.30 45.51 -6.95
CA LEU A 217 -2.67 45.38 -6.50
C LEU A 217 -3.21 46.79 -6.18
N THR A 218 -4.04 47.37 -7.04
CA THR A 218 -4.87 48.52 -6.68
C THR A 218 -6.25 48.01 -6.28
N THR A 219 -6.42 47.74 -4.98
CA THR A 219 -7.73 47.54 -4.35
C THR A 219 -8.49 48.87 -4.37
N THR A 220 -9.50 48.99 -5.23
CA THR A 220 -10.48 50.09 -5.12
C THR A 220 -11.64 49.60 -4.27
N ARG A 221 -11.72 50.13 -3.05
CA ARG A 221 -12.75 49.87 -2.04
C ARG A 221 -13.97 50.77 -2.34
N PRO A 222 -15.21 50.26 -2.42
CA PRO A 222 -16.36 51.12 -2.62
C PRO A 222 -16.85 51.65 -1.26
N GLY A 223 -17.10 52.95 -1.19
CA GLY A 223 -17.97 53.53 -0.16
C GLY A 223 -17.44 54.81 0.49
N SER A 224 -18.00 55.94 0.10
CA SER A 224 -18.59 56.86 1.08
C SER A 224 -19.64 57.76 0.41
N ARG A 225 -20.89 57.57 0.83
CA ARG A 225 -21.94 58.58 0.71
C ARG A 225 -21.55 59.77 1.57
N SER A 226 -21.76 60.99 1.09
CA SER A 226 -21.96 62.14 1.95
C SER A 226 -22.98 63.08 1.34
N SER A 227 -24.05 63.26 2.09
CA SER A 227 -25.13 64.22 1.96
C SER A 227 -24.66 65.66 2.14
N ARG A 228 -25.24 66.61 1.39
CA ARG A 228 -25.49 68.00 1.82
C ARG A 228 -26.36 68.74 0.79
N GLY A 229 -27.57 69.14 1.18
CA GLY A 229 -28.14 70.43 0.76
C GLY A 229 -27.85 71.49 1.84
N PRO A 230 -28.51 72.66 1.87
CA PRO A 230 -29.35 73.32 0.86
C PRO A 230 -28.85 74.76 0.53
N ASP A 231 -29.47 75.41 -0.46
CA ASP A 231 -30.00 76.79 -0.42
C ASP A 231 -30.88 77.03 -1.66
#